data_AF-A0A511TBW9-F1
#
_entry.id   AF-A0A511TBW9-F1
#
_cell.length_a   1.000
_cell.length_b   1.000
_cell.length_c   1.000
_cell.angle_alpha   90.00
_cell.angle_beta   90.00
_cell.angle_gamma   90.00
#
_symmetry.space_group_name_H-M   'P 1'
#
loop_
_entity.id
_entity.type
_entity.pdbx_description
1 polymer ?
#
loop_
_entity_poly.entity_id
_entity_poly.type
_entity_poly.pdbx_seq_one_letter_code
_entity_poly.pdbx_strand_id
1 'polypeptide(L)'
;MTECLLNIDLGELPDEDERLYALAHVANIACGAHAGDDASMRRALALCARHGTRACAHPSYEDREGFGRRALDVTPQVLRQQVAHQCARLARLAREERLPVGYAKPHGALYHAANASPALARAVVDGIVEALGTGVTLIGPPTGALADAATDAGLGHAREGFADRGTLPDGSLIPRGQPGAVLTDLAKARENTVRLVTGGGVDTVCVHGDTPGAVELAREVRTTLEALALPLESLGDGALRLVLPAGIERRAARDVLHALEGVVDAVVTEEHACVYFDPDRPPAEPRLALARLLREPVATQATTLVTLRVRYDGPDLEKVSERTGLCVDAVARLHTAREYTVRCVGFLPGFAYLGELDPRIVVPRLPTPRTRVPALAVGIAGGRTGVYPFASPGGWNLIGTALDFTAFHPDRGAVLQLGDRVRFERVD
;
A
#
# COMPACT_ATOMS: atom_id res chain seq x y z
N MET A 1 -8.78 8.66 -1.67
CA MET A 1 -8.80 7.92 -2.95
C MET A 1 -9.59 6.65 -2.73
N THR A 2 -10.50 6.33 -3.63
CA THR A 2 -11.19 5.02 -3.63
C THR A 2 -10.14 3.93 -3.86
N GLU A 3 -10.22 2.83 -3.11
CA GLU A 3 -9.30 1.70 -3.23
C GLU A 3 -9.41 1.09 -4.65
N CYS A 4 -8.28 1.00 -5.36
CA CYS A 4 -8.23 0.37 -6.69
C CYS A 4 -7.99 -1.13 -6.53
N LEU A 5 -8.86 -1.95 -7.15
CA LEU A 5 -8.89 -3.39 -6.94
C LEU A 5 -8.07 -4.15 -7.99
N LEU A 6 -7.34 -5.19 -7.57
CA LEU A 6 -6.84 -6.25 -8.48
C LEU A 6 -7.96 -7.21 -8.85
N ASN A 7 -8.31 -7.28 -10.14
CA ASN A 7 -9.14 -8.35 -10.68
C ASN A 7 -8.31 -9.33 -11.52
N ILE A 8 -8.67 -10.63 -11.51
CA ILE A 8 -7.95 -11.66 -12.25
C ILE A 8 -8.95 -12.56 -12.98
N ASP A 9 -8.71 -12.80 -14.28
CA ASP A 9 -9.46 -13.78 -15.08
C ASP A 9 -9.07 -15.20 -14.63
N LEU A 10 -10.05 -15.96 -14.13
CA LEU A 10 -9.86 -17.24 -13.43
C LEU A 10 -10.96 -18.26 -13.77
N GLY A 11 -10.77 -19.51 -13.34
CA GLY A 11 -11.68 -20.61 -13.62
C GLY A 11 -11.65 -21.07 -15.08
N GLU A 12 -10.65 -20.61 -15.83
CA GLU A 12 -10.45 -20.88 -17.26
C GLU A 12 -9.64 -22.15 -17.51
N LEU A 13 -8.74 -22.51 -16.58
CA LEU A 13 -7.79 -23.61 -16.72
C LEU A 13 -8.05 -24.75 -15.71
N PRO A 14 -7.79 -26.02 -16.07
CA PRO A 14 -8.02 -27.16 -15.18
C PRO A 14 -7.06 -27.20 -13.99
N ASP A 15 -5.83 -26.69 -14.10
CA ASP A 15 -4.82 -26.72 -13.03
C ASP A 15 -4.35 -25.30 -12.65
N GLU A 16 -5.31 -24.39 -12.50
CA GLU A 16 -5.03 -23.00 -12.13
C GLU A 16 -4.52 -22.88 -10.69
N ASP A 17 -3.49 -22.06 -10.49
CA ASP A 17 -2.82 -21.94 -9.20
C ASP A 17 -3.71 -21.22 -8.18
N GLU A 18 -3.97 -21.88 -7.04
CA GLU A 18 -4.75 -21.32 -5.93
C GLU A 18 -4.23 -19.96 -5.44
N ARG A 19 -2.92 -19.69 -5.57
CA ARG A 19 -2.32 -18.41 -5.18
C ARG A 19 -2.92 -17.22 -5.93
N LEU A 20 -3.42 -17.41 -7.15
CA LEU A 20 -4.09 -16.35 -7.90
C LEU A 20 -5.38 -15.90 -7.21
N TYR A 21 -6.16 -16.84 -6.68
CA TYR A 21 -7.39 -16.55 -5.93
C TYR A 21 -7.08 -15.77 -4.66
N ALA A 22 -6.03 -16.16 -3.93
CA ALA A 22 -5.57 -15.46 -2.72
C ALA A 22 -5.09 -14.02 -3.01
N LEU A 23 -4.56 -13.75 -4.20
CA LEU A 23 -4.06 -12.43 -4.59
C LEU A 23 -5.18 -11.52 -5.13
N ALA A 24 -6.18 -12.08 -5.81
CA ALA A 24 -7.29 -11.33 -6.39
C ALA A 24 -8.17 -10.67 -5.32
N HIS A 25 -8.60 -9.43 -5.56
CA HIS A 25 -9.76 -8.88 -4.85
C HIS A 25 -11.06 -9.36 -5.51
N VAL A 26 -11.05 -9.47 -6.84
CA VAL A 26 -12.17 -9.93 -7.68
C VAL A 26 -11.67 -11.02 -8.63
N ALA A 27 -12.34 -12.16 -8.65
CA ALA A 27 -12.06 -13.26 -9.59
C ALA A 27 -13.11 -13.29 -10.70
N ASN A 28 -12.71 -13.06 -11.95
CA ASN A 28 -13.59 -13.14 -13.12
C ASN A 28 -13.67 -14.60 -13.56
N ILE A 29 -14.69 -15.31 -13.08
CA ILE A 29 -14.86 -16.75 -13.24
C ILE A 29 -15.53 -17.06 -14.58
N ALA A 30 -14.85 -17.84 -15.42
CA ALA A 30 -15.39 -18.30 -16.69
C ALA A 30 -16.74 -19.02 -16.53
N CYS A 31 -17.70 -18.67 -17.38
CA CYS A 31 -19.10 -19.11 -17.25
C CYS A 31 -19.51 -20.24 -18.22
N GLY A 32 -18.55 -20.93 -18.83
CA GLY A 32 -18.78 -22.15 -19.59
C GLY A 32 -18.90 -21.99 -21.10
N ALA A 33 -18.84 -20.76 -21.63
CA ALA A 33 -18.86 -20.51 -23.06
C ALA A 33 -17.46 -20.59 -23.68
N HIS A 34 -16.55 -19.65 -23.38
CA HIS A 34 -15.16 -19.70 -23.85
C HIS A 34 -14.32 -20.75 -23.11
N ALA A 35 -14.55 -20.86 -21.79
CA ALA A 35 -13.81 -21.74 -20.91
C ALA A 35 -14.65 -22.12 -19.69
N GLY A 36 -14.13 -23.06 -18.90
CA GLY A 36 -14.75 -23.55 -17.67
C GLY A 36 -15.95 -24.49 -17.87
N ASP A 37 -16.35 -25.14 -16.77
CA ASP A 37 -17.52 -26.01 -16.65
C ASP A 37 -18.05 -25.97 -15.21
N ASP A 38 -19.05 -26.80 -14.87
CA ASP A 38 -19.62 -26.82 -13.52
C ASP A 38 -18.59 -27.22 -12.45
N ALA A 39 -17.60 -28.05 -12.80
CA ALA A 39 -16.56 -28.47 -11.86
C ALA A 39 -15.54 -27.36 -11.64
N SER A 40 -15.07 -26.71 -12.71
CA SER A 40 -14.13 -25.58 -12.60
C SER A 40 -14.76 -24.37 -11.90
N MET A 41 -16.03 -24.07 -12.17
CA MET A 41 -16.77 -22.99 -11.50
C MET A 41 -16.92 -23.26 -10.00
N ARG A 42 -17.31 -24.48 -9.60
CA ARG A 42 -17.40 -24.85 -8.17
C ARG A 42 -16.05 -24.71 -7.47
N ARG A 43 -14.98 -25.20 -8.11
CA ARG A 43 -13.63 -25.06 -7.56
C ARG A 43 -13.25 -23.58 -7.40
N ALA A 44 -13.47 -22.77 -8.43
CA ALA A 44 -13.18 -21.34 -8.39
C ALA A 44 -13.97 -20.63 -7.27
N LEU A 45 -15.26 -20.90 -7.15
CA LEU A 45 -16.12 -20.36 -6.09
C LEU A 45 -15.66 -20.80 -4.69
N ALA A 46 -15.29 -22.06 -4.51
CA ALA A 46 -14.77 -22.57 -3.24
C ALA A 46 -13.45 -21.90 -2.86
N LEU A 47 -12.55 -21.69 -3.82
CA LEU A 47 -11.29 -20.95 -3.61
C LEU A 47 -11.56 -19.47 -3.28
N CYS A 48 -12.50 -18.83 -3.97
CA CYS A 48 -12.92 -17.47 -3.64
C CYS A 48 -13.48 -17.38 -2.22
N ALA A 49 -14.35 -18.30 -1.82
CA ALA A 49 -14.91 -18.35 -0.47
C ALA A 49 -13.82 -18.56 0.59
N ARG A 50 -12.83 -19.41 0.32
CA ARG A 50 -11.70 -19.68 1.21
C ARG A 50 -10.82 -18.44 1.44
N HIS A 51 -10.57 -17.65 0.39
CA HIS A 51 -9.65 -16.50 0.44
C HIS A 51 -10.35 -15.15 0.65
N GLY A 52 -11.69 -15.12 0.70
CA GLY A 52 -12.46 -13.88 0.79
C GLY A 52 -12.48 -13.07 -0.51
N THR A 53 -12.17 -13.71 -1.65
CA THR A 53 -12.19 -13.10 -2.99
C THR A 53 -13.61 -12.93 -3.48
N ARG A 54 -13.92 -11.78 -4.09
CA ARG A 54 -15.27 -11.51 -4.63
C ARG A 54 -15.45 -12.23 -5.97
N ALA A 55 -16.58 -12.90 -6.15
CA ALA A 55 -16.89 -13.59 -7.40
C ALA A 55 -17.45 -12.62 -8.45
N CYS A 56 -16.93 -12.73 -9.68
CA CYS A 56 -17.36 -11.98 -10.86
C CYS A 56 -17.74 -12.96 -11.97
N ALA A 57 -18.91 -12.78 -12.58
CA ALA A 57 -19.27 -13.53 -13.78
C ALA A 57 -18.43 -13.07 -14.97
N HIS A 58 -17.80 -14.01 -15.67
CA HIS A 58 -16.99 -13.72 -16.85
C HIS A 58 -17.62 -14.28 -18.14
N PRO A 59 -18.75 -13.71 -18.62
CA PRO A 59 -19.43 -14.19 -19.81
C PRO A 59 -18.68 -13.83 -21.08
N SER A 60 -18.78 -14.68 -22.10
CA SER A 60 -18.10 -14.52 -23.38
C SER A 60 -19.04 -14.79 -24.57
N TYR A 61 -18.52 -14.62 -25.79
CA TYR A 61 -19.08 -15.33 -26.94
C TYR A 61 -18.97 -16.85 -26.73
N GLU A 62 -19.90 -17.61 -27.31
CA GLU A 62 -19.85 -19.08 -27.35
C GLU A 62 -18.80 -19.57 -28.36
N ASP A 63 -17.52 -19.31 -28.05
CA ASP A 63 -16.37 -19.65 -28.87
C ASP A 63 -15.31 -20.36 -28.02
N ARG A 64 -15.55 -21.62 -27.68
CA ARG A 64 -14.58 -22.41 -26.90
C ARG A 64 -13.26 -22.63 -27.64
N GLU A 65 -13.32 -22.89 -28.94
CA GLU A 65 -12.14 -23.15 -29.76
C GLU A 65 -11.22 -21.93 -29.88
N GLY A 66 -11.80 -20.73 -30.03
CA GLY A 66 -11.05 -19.47 -30.05
C GLY A 66 -10.88 -18.83 -28.67
N PHE A 67 -11.24 -19.54 -27.59
CA PHE A 67 -11.18 -19.05 -26.22
C PHE A 67 -11.91 -17.71 -26.05
N GLY A 68 -13.01 -17.48 -26.76
CA GLY A 68 -13.78 -16.22 -26.70
C GLY A 68 -13.04 -15.00 -27.25
N ARG A 69 -11.91 -15.19 -27.96
CA ARG A 69 -11.07 -14.10 -28.48
C ARG A 69 -11.37 -13.71 -29.93
N ARG A 70 -12.32 -14.39 -30.59
CA ARG A 70 -12.81 -14.02 -31.92
C ARG A 70 -14.14 -13.27 -31.80
N ALA A 71 -14.28 -12.19 -32.57
CA ALA A 71 -15.56 -11.54 -32.73
C ALA A 71 -16.49 -12.49 -33.52
N LEU A 72 -17.70 -12.68 -33.02
CA LEU A 72 -18.74 -13.45 -33.69
C LEU A 72 -19.86 -12.51 -34.15
N ASP A 73 -20.43 -12.79 -35.31
CA ASP A 73 -21.64 -12.11 -35.78
C ASP A 73 -22.86 -12.76 -35.11
N VAL A 74 -23.30 -12.18 -34.00
CA VAL A 74 -24.43 -12.66 -33.20
C VAL A 74 -25.42 -11.52 -33.04
N THR A 75 -26.71 -11.81 -33.26
CA THR A 75 -27.76 -10.79 -33.06
C THR A 75 -27.86 -10.39 -31.59
N PRO A 76 -28.18 -9.12 -31.26
CA PRO A 76 -28.30 -8.66 -29.87
C PRO A 76 -29.25 -9.52 -29.02
N GLN A 77 -30.35 -10.02 -29.60
CA GLN A 77 -31.30 -10.87 -28.89
C GLN A 77 -30.68 -12.21 -28.47
N VAL A 78 -29.93 -12.86 -29.37
CA VAL A 78 -29.24 -14.13 -29.07
C VAL A 78 -28.13 -13.89 -28.06
N LEU A 79 -27.34 -12.82 -28.23
CA LEU A 79 -26.26 -12.48 -27.31
C LEU A 79 -26.78 -12.27 -25.88
N ARG A 80 -27.89 -11.53 -25.72
CA ARG A 80 -28.55 -11.33 -24.42
C ARG A 80 -28.89 -12.66 -23.74
N GLN A 81 -29.48 -13.61 -24.48
CA GLN A 81 -29.84 -14.93 -23.97
C GLN A 81 -28.61 -15.75 -23.56
N GLN A 82 -27.55 -15.71 -24.37
CA GLN A 82 -26.28 -16.40 -24.07
C GLN A 82 -25.63 -15.84 -22.81
N VAL A 83 -25.59 -14.51 -22.65
CA VAL A 83 -25.02 -13.85 -21.46
C VAL A 83 -25.86 -14.16 -20.22
N ALA A 84 -27.19 -14.09 -20.31
CA ALA A 84 -28.09 -14.44 -19.22
C ALA A 84 -27.90 -15.90 -18.78
N HIS A 85 -27.81 -16.83 -19.74
CA HIS A 85 -27.60 -18.25 -19.44
C HIS A 85 -26.27 -18.49 -18.70
N GLN A 86 -25.18 -17.90 -19.21
CA GLN A 86 -23.85 -17.99 -18.60
C GLN A 86 -23.83 -17.46 -17.17
N CYS A 87 -24.36 -16.25 -16.95
CA CYS A 87 -24.40 -15.63 -15.64
C CYS A 87 -25.29 -16.41 -14.66
N ALA A 88 -26.46 -16.90 -15.12
CA ALA A 88 -27.38 -17.68 -14.30
C ALA A 88 -26.76 -19.03 -13.88
N ARG A 89 -25.97 -19.64 -14.75
CA ARG A 89 -25.24 -20.88 -14.45
C ARG A 89 -24.25 -20.68 -13.30
N LEU A 90 -23.40 -19.65 -13.36
CA LEU A 90 -22.49 -19.32 -12.27
C LEU A 90 -23.25 -18.97 -10.99
N ALA A 91 -24.29 -18.13 -11.08
CA ALA A 91 -25.08 -17.71 -9.94
C ALA A 91 -25.77 -18.87 -9.22
N ARG A 92 -26.21 -19.91 -9.95
CA ARG A 92 -26.76 -21.13 -9.35
C ARG A 92 -25.72 -21.85 -8.49
N LEU A 93 -24.52 -22.07 -9.03
CA LEU A 93 -23.43 -22.74 -8.32
C LEU A 93 -22.94 -21.89 -7.13
N ALA A 94 -22.88 -20.57 -7.29
CA ALA A 94 -22.44 -19.66 -6.24
C ALA A 94 -23.39 -19.66 -5.02
N ARG A 95 -24.70 -19.91 -5.22
CA ARG A 95 -25.66 -20.13 -4.13
C ARG A 95 -25.36 -21.39 -3.32
N GLU A 96 -24.89 -22.46 -3.97
CA GLU A 96 -24.50 -23.71 -3.28
C GLU A 96 -23.33 -23.43 -2.31
N GLU A 97 -22.40 -22.56 -2.70
CA GLU A 97 -21.23 -22.13 -1.90
C GLU A 97 -21.50 -20.91 -0.99
N ARG A 98 -22.73 -20.39 -0.96
CA ARG A 98 -23.12 -19.17 -0.21
C ARG A 98 -22.26 -17.94 -0.52
N LEU A 99 -21.74 -17.85 -1.74
CA LEU A 99 -20.92 -16.75 -2.21
C LEU A 99 -21.71 -15.97 -3.27
N PRO A 100 -22.15 -14.72 -3.02
CA PRO A 100 -22.86 -13.95 -4.03
C PRO A 100 -21.93 -13.55 -5.18
N VAL A 101 -22.46 -13.57 -6.41
CA VAL A 101 -21.78 -13.01 -7.59
C VAL A 101 -22.07 -11.52 -7.64
N GLY A 102 -21.12 -10.69 -7.20
CA GLY A 102 -21.31 -9.24 -7.05
C GLY A 102 -20.84 -8.42 -8.25
N TYR A 103 -20.18 -9.05 -9.22
CA TYR A 103 -19.60 -8.38 -10.38
C TYR A 103 -19.89 -9.16 -11.66
N ALA A 104 -19.82 -8.47 -12.78
CA ALA A 104 -19.79 -9.09 -14.11
C ALA A 104 -18.77 -8.37 -15.00
N LYS A 105 -18.03 -9.12 -15.80
CA LYS A 105 -17.01 -8.60 -16.72
C LYS A 105 -17.08 -9.39 -18.02
N PRO A 106 -17.44 -8.81 -19.18
CA PRO A 106 -17.38 -9.54 -20.43
C PRO A 106 -15.96 -10.00 -20.76
N HIS A 107 -15.80 -11.17 -21.36
CA HIS A 107 -14.52 -11.75 -21.72
C HIS A 107 -14.09 -11.40 -23.16
N GLY A 108 -12.78 -11.25 -23.36
CA GLY A 108 -12.15 -11.34 -24.68
C GLY A 108 -12.76 -10.43 -25.75
N ALA A 109 -13.14 -11.01 -26.89
CA ALA A 109 -13.71 -10.24 -28.00
C ALA A 109 -15.07 -9.63 -27.67
N LEU A 110 -15.84 -10.24 -26.76
CA LEU A 110 -17.14 -9.69 -26.35
C LEU A 110 -16.95 -8.36 -25.60
N TYR A 111 -15.95 -8.25 -24.74
CA TYR A 111 -15.59 -7.02 -24.05
C TYR A 111 -15.38 -5.85 -25.01
N HIS A 112 -14.57 -6.06 -26.05
CA HIS A 112 -14.27 -5.02 -27.02
C HIS A 112 -15.45 -4.72 -27.96
N ALA A 113 -16.12 -5.77 -28.46
CA ALA A 113 -17.26 -5.61 -29.37
C ALA A 113 -18.44 -4.90 -28.70
N ALA A 114 -18.74 -5.26 -27.44
CA ALA A 114 -19.79 -4.62 -26.68
C ALA A 114 -19.45 -3.14 -26.40
N ASN A 115 -18.19 -2.81 -26.07
CA ASN A 115 -17.84 -1.40 -25.83
C ASN A 115 -17.94 -0.51 -27.08
N ALA A 116 -17.77 -1.09 -28.27
CA ALA A 116 -17.85 -0.38 -29.54
C ALA A 116 -19.28 -0.27 -30.10
N SER A 117 -20.24 -1.07 -29.61
CA SER A 117 -21.59 -1.17 -30.18
C SER A 117 -22.67 -0.99 -29.11
N PRO A 118 -23.44 0.11 -29.13
CA PRO A 118 -24.55 0.34 -28.20
C PRO A 118 -25.56 -0.81 -28.13
N ALA A 119 -25.86 -1.44 -29.28
CA ALA A 119 -26.79 -2.56 -29.33
C ALA A 119 -26.24 -3.81 -28.62
N LEU A 120 -24.95 -4.10 -28.78
CA LEU A 120 -24.32 -5.24 -28.11
C LEU A 120 -24.11 -4.95 -26.62
N ALA A 121 -23.70 -3.74 -26.25
CA ALA A 121 -23.60 -3.32 -24.86
C ALA A 121 -24.92 -3.50 -24.11
N ARG A 122 -26.03 -3.03 -24.72
CA ARG A 122 -27.37 -3.18 -24.15
C ARG A 122 -27.74 -4.65 -23.96
N ALA A 123 -27.48 -5.49 -24.98
CA ALA A 123 -27.74 -6.92 -24.88
C ALA A 123 -26.94 -7.61 -23.76
N VAL A 124 -25.67 -7.27 -23.61
CA VAL A 124 -24.81 -7.80 -22.53
C VAL A 124 -25.35 -7.38 -21.16
N VAL A 125 -25.63 -6.09 -20.98
CA VAL A 125 -26.13 -5.56 -19.70
C VAL A 125 -27.51 -6.12 -19.34
N ASP A 126 -28.45 -6.17 -20.29
CA ASP A 126 -29.78 -6.74 -20.06
C ASP A 126 -29.68 -8.23 -19.69
N GLY A 127 -28.77 -8.98 -20.31
CA GLY A 127 -28.53 -10.39 -19.96
C GLY A 127 -27.94 -10.56 -18.55
N ILE A 128 -27.01 -9.68 -18.15
CA ILE A 128 -26.45 -9.65 -16.79
C ILE A 128 -27.56 -9.34 -15.78
N VAL A 129 -28.38 -8.31 -16.02
CA VAL A 129 -29.47 -7.90 -15.14
C VAL A 129 -30.52 -8.99 -14.98
N GLU A 130 -30.88 -9.69 -16.07
CA GLU A 130 -31.83 -10.81 -16.01
C GLU A 130 -31.34 -11.92 -15.09
N ALA A 131 -30.04 -12.23 -15.13
CA ALA A 131 -29.47 -13.34 -14.38
C ALA A 131 -29.06 -13.00 -12.93
N LEU A 132 -28.56 -11.79 -12.71
CA LEU A 132 -27.91 -11.38 -11.45
C LEU A 132 -28.63 -10.23 -10.73
N GLY A 133 -29.58 -9.56 -11.40
CA GLY A 133 -30.22 -8.34 -10.91
C GLY A 133 -29.35 -7.10 -11.09
N THR A 134 -29.81 -5.96 -10.57
CA THR A 134 -29.12 -4.65 -10.67
C THR A 134 -28.10 -4.38 -9.56
N GLY A 135 -28.02 -5.27 -8.56
CA GLY A 135 -27.08 -5.13 -7.43
C GLY A 135 -25.62 -5.47 -7.76
N VAL A 136 -25.31 -5.75 -9.04
CA VAL A 136 -23.97 -6.09 -9.50
C VAL A 136 -23.24 -4.88 -10.07
N THR A 137 -21.90 -4.91 -9.99
CA THR A 137 -21.03 -3.93 -10.64
C THR A 137 -20.47 -4.51 -11.95
N LEU A 138 -20.70 -3.82 -13.07
CA LEU A 138 -20.06 -4.13 -14.34
C LEU A 138 -18.60 -3.66 -14.30
N ILE A 139 -17.67 -4.54 -14.63
CA ILE A 139 -16.28 -4.18 -14.91
C ILE A 139 -16.12 -4.03 -16.42
N GLY A 140 -15.62 -2.89 -16.86
CA GLY A 140 -15.50 -2.58 -18.29
C GLY A 140 -14.55 -1.43 -18.58
N PRO A 141 -14.41 -1.03 -19.86
CA PRO A 141 -13.58 0.10 -20.24
C PRO A 141 -13.98 1.38 -19.49
N PRO A 142 -13.04 2.33 -19.28
CA PRO A 142 -13.34 3.58 -18.59
C PRO A 142 -14.47 4.40 -19.24
N THR A 143 -14.62 4.28 -20.56
CA THR A 143 -15.62 4.98 -21.37
C THR A 143 -16.12 4.08 -22.51
N GLY A 144 -17.32 4.37 -23.03
CA GLY A 144 -17.88 3.73 -24.21
C GLY A 144 -19.22 3.06 -23.92
N ALA A 145 -19.73 2.33 -24.90
CA ALA A 145 -21.11 1.84 -24.90
C ALA A 145 -21.43 0.93 -23.71
N LEU A 146 -20.45 0.17 -23.18
CA LEU A 146 -20.66 -0.65 -21.98
C LEU A 146 -20.89 0.19 -20.72
N ALA A 147 -20.13 1.28 -20.57
CA ALA A 147 -20.27 2.19 -19.43
C ALA A 147 -21.63 2.91 -19.47
N ASP A 148 -22.05 3.35 -20.66
CA ASP A 148 -23.34 4.01 -20.89
C ASP A 148 -24.49 3.03 -20.58
N ALA A 149 -24.44 1.81 -21.13
CA ALA A 149 -25.47 0.80 -20.89
C ALA A 149 -25.57 0.37 -19.42
N ALA A 150 -24.45 0.26 -18.70
CA ALA A 150 -24.45 -0.03 -17.26
C ALA A 150 -25.16 1.08 -16.48
N THR A 151 -24.85 2.34 -16.80
CA THR A 151 -25.47 3.51 -16.19
C THR A 151 -26.98 3.55 -16.44
N ASP A 152 -27.40 3.34 -17.69
CA ASP A 152 -28.81 3.35 -18.10
C ASP A 152 -29.64 2.25 -17.42
N ALA A 153 -29.03 1.11 -17.10
CA ALA A 153 -29.67 0.01 -16.41
C ALA A 153 -29.53 0.08 -14.87
N GLY A 154 -28.84 1.10 -14.34
CA GLY A 154 -28.68 1.33 -12.90
C GLY A 154 -27.68 0.40 -12.21
N LEU A 155 -26.72 -0.16 -12.95
CA LEU A 155 -25.64 -0.97 -12.38
C LEU A 155 -24.52 -0.05 -11.87
N GLY A 156 -23.73 -0.55 -10.91
CA GLY A 156 -22.42 0.02 -10.67
C GLY A 156 -21.51 -0.19 -11.89
N HIS A 157 -20.59 0.73 -12.16
CA HIS A 157 -19.56 0.58 -13.20
C HIS A 157 -18.18 0.77 -12.60
N ALA A 158 -17.29 -0.19 -12.81
CA ALA A 158 -15.89 -0.14 -12.39
C ALA A 158 -14.98 -0.07 -13.62
N ARG A 159 -14.22 1.02 -13.72
CA ARG A 159 -13.34 1.33 -14.85
C ARG A 159 -12.08 0.46 -14.78
N GLU A 160 -11.84 -0.32 -15.81
CA GLU A 160 -10.73 -1.28 -15.84
C GLU A 160 -9.50 -0.76 -16.61
N GLY A 161 -8.32 -1.06 -16.07
CA GLY A 161 -7.04 -1.03 -16.80
C GLY A 161 -6.35 -2.39 -16.75
N PHE A 162 -5.32 -2.60 -17.56
CA PHE A 162 -4.61 -3.88 -17.67
C PHE A 162 -3.14 -3.70 -17.32
N ALA A 163 -2.64 -4.46 -16.34
CA ALA A 163 -1.22 -4.43 -15.98
C ALA A 163 -0.35 -5.24 -16.94
N ASP A 164 -0.86 -6.36 -17.42
CA ASP A 164 -0.13 -7.37 -18.19
C ASP A 164 -0.35 -7.28 -19.71
N ARG A 165 -0.93 -6.17 -20.19
CA ARG A 165 -1.15 -5.91 -21.63
C ARG A 165 -0.36 -4.71 -22.11
N GLY A 166 0.20 -4.84 -23.30
CA GLY A 166 0.79 -3.70 -24.00
C GLY A 166 -0.30 -2.76 -24.52
N THR A 167 -0.03 -1.46 -24.49
CA THR A 167 -0.92 -0.41 -25.01
C THR A 167 -0.26 0.33 -26.18
N LEU A 168 -1.07 0.67 -27.18
CA LEU A 168 -0.70 1.57 -28.28
C LEU A 168 -0.68 3.04 -27.79
N PRO A 169 -0.09 3.98 -28.56
CA PRO A 169 -0.03 5.39 -28.19
C PRO A 169 -1.39 6.07 -27.98
N ASP A 170 -2.44 5.55 -28.60
CA ASP A 170 -3.83 6.00 -28.43
C ASP A 170 -4.51 5.43 -27.17
N GLY A 171 -3.79 4.63 -26.38
CA GLY A 171 -4.28 3.99 -25.15
C GLY A 171 -5.00 2.66 -25.37
N SER A 172 -5.27 2.26 -26.62
CA SER A 172 -5.89 0.97 -26.91
C SER A 172 -4.92 -0.19 -26.66
N LEU A 173 -5.45 -1.40 -26.42
CA LEU A 173 -4.60 -2.58 -26.19
C LEU A 173 -4.00 -3.07 -27.51
N ILE A 174 -2.72 -3.45 -27.47
CA ILE A 174 -2.08 -4.15 -28.60
C ILE A 174 -2.84 -5.48 -28.83
N PRO A 175 -3.31 -5.77 -30.05
CA PRO A 175 -4.03 -7.00 -30.35
C PRO A 175 -3.26 -8.26 -29.96
N ARG A 176 -3.96 -9.26 -29.42
CA ARG A 176 -3.33 -10.55 -29.07
C ARG A 176 -2.71 -11.19 -30.33
N GLY A 177 -1.57 -11.85 -30.14
CA GLY A 177 -0.76 -12.43 -31.22
C GLY A 177 0.27 -11.49 -31.83
N GLN A 178 0.22 -10.18 -31.53
CA GLN A 178 1.26 -9.24 -31.92
C GLN A 178 2.40 -9.18 -30.88
N PRO A 179 3.64 -8.87 -31.30
CA PRO A 179 4.75 -8.66 -30.38
C PRO A 179 4.43 -7.59 -29.33
N GLY A 180 4.70 -7.88 -28.06
CA GLY A 180 4.44 -6.96 -26.94
C GLY A 180 2.98 -6.90 -26.47
N ALA A 181 2.07 -7.70 -27.05
CA ALA A 181 0.67 -7.70 -26.65
C ALA A 181 0.43 -8.19 -25.22
N VAL A 182 1.21 -9.18 -24.78
CA VAL A 182 1.19 -9.76 -23.43
C VAL A 182 2.53 -9.47 -22.77
N LEU A 183 2.49 -8.94 -21.55
CA LEU A 183 3.66 -8.56 -20.78
C LEU A 183 3.90 -9.60 -19.69
N THR A 184 5.09 -10.18 -19.69
CA THR A 184 5.57 -11.11 -18.65
C THR A 184 6.62 -10.47 -17.73
N ASP A 185 6.98 -9.22 -18.01
CA ASP A 185 7.96 -8.45 -17.25
C ASP A 185 7.29 -7.77 -16.05
N LEU A 186 7.75 -8.12 -14.84
CA LEU A 186 7.22 -7.60 -13.57
C LEU A 186 7.41 -6.09 -13.44
N ALA A 187 8.53 -5.54 -13.95
CA ALA A 187 8.78 -4.11 -13.90
C ALA A 187 7.79 -3.34 -14.78
N LYS A 188 7.51 -3.84 -15.99
CA LYS A 188 6.51 -3.24 -16.88
C LYS A 188 5.10 -3.32 -16.30
N ALA A 189 4.73 -4.44 -15.68
CA ALA A 189 3.43 -4.59 -15.02
C ALA A 189 3.25 -3.59 -13.86
N ARG A 190 4.30 -3.39 -13.05
CA ARG A 190 4.34 -2.36 -12.01
C ARG A 190 4.22 -0.96 -12.60
N GLU A 191 5.01 -0.63 -13.63
CA GLU A 191 4.95 0.69 -14.30
C GLU A 191 3.55 0.99 -14.85
N ASN A 192 2.93 0.01 -15.51
CA ASN A 192 1.55 0.12 -15.97
C ASN A 192 0.58 0.36 -14.81
N THR A 193 0.70 -0.42 -13.73
CA THR A 193 -0.16 -0.28 -12.55
C THR A 193 -0.05 1.10 -11.93
N VAL A 194 1.19 1.60 -11.73
CA VAL A 194 1.44 2.95 -11.21
C VAL A 194 0.76 3.99 -12.11
N ARG A 195 1.06 3.96 -13.42
CA ARG A 195 0.50 4.90 -14.39
C ARG A 195 -1.03 4.91 -14.39
N LEU A 196 -1.66 3.73 -14.36
CA LEU A 196 -3.12 3.60 -14.37
C LEU A 196 -3.75 4.20 -13.11
N VAL A 197 -3.21 3.85 -11.94
CA VAL A 197 -3.77 4.26 -10.64
C VAL A 197 -3.54 5.74 -10.38
N THR A 198 -2.33 6.26 -10.62
CA THR A 198 -2.02 7.68 -10.39
C THR A 198 -2.67 8.60 -11.42
N GLY A 199 -2.99 8.08 -12.61
CA GLY A 199 -3.80 8.79 -13.60
C GLY A 199 -5.27 8.99 -13.22
N GLY A 200 -5.78 8.30 -12.17
CA GLY A 200 -7.14 8.48 -11.65
C GLY A 200 -8.28 7.94 -12.55
N GLY A 201 -7.93 7.24 -13.63
CA GLY A 201 -8.87 6.78 -14.65
C GLY A 201 -9.43 5.38 -14.42
N VAL A 202 -8.96 4.65 -13.42
CA VAL A 202 -9.33 3.25 -13.17
C VAL A 202 -9.78 3.02 -11.73
N ASP A 203 -10.71 2.08 -11.57
CA ASP A 203 -11.18 1.54 -10.29
C ASP A 203 -10.67 0.11 -10.06
N THR A 204 -10.24 -0.57 -11.13
CA THR A 204 -9.64 -1.89 -11.05
C THR A 204 -8.56 -2.11 -12.10
N VAL A 205 -7.54 -2.89 -11.74
CA VAL A 205 -6.44 -3.31 -12.61
C VAL A 205 -6.51 -4.83 -12.79
N CYS A 206 -6.47 -5.27 -14.05
CA CYS A 206 -6.54 -6.66 -14.46
C CYS A 206 -5.15 -7.29 -14.65
N VAL A 207 -5.03 -8.55 -14.25
CA VAL A 207 -4.03 -9.52 -14.70
C VAL A 207 -4.76 -10.76 -15.22
N HIS A 208 -4.29 -11.38 -16.29
CA HIS A 208 -4.89 -12.62 -16.78
C HIS A 208 -4.23 -13.83 -16.12
N GLY A 209 -5.05 -14.80 -15.67
CA GLY A 209 -4.55 -16.05 -15.08
C GLY A 209 -3.79 -16.95 -16.06
N ASP A 210 -4.02 -16.78 -17.38
CA ASP A 210 -3.35 -17.53 -18.44
C ASP A 210 -1.98 -16.95 -18.86
N THR A 211 -1.61 -15.77 -18.35
CA THR A 211 -0.32 -15.15 -18.66
C THR A 211 0.84 -15.98 -18.05
N PRO A 212 1.91 -16.29 -18.80
CA PRO A 212 3.08 -16.97 -18.23
C PRO A 212 3.66 -16.17 -17.05
N GLY A 213 3.77 -16.81 -15.88
CA GLY A 213 4.18 -16.13 -14.64
C GLY A 213 3.07 -15.29 -14.00
N ALA A 214 1.79 -15.60 -14.26
CA ALA A 214 0.63 -14.87 -13.72
C ALA A 214 0.67 -14.70 -12.20
N VAL A 215 1.17 -15.67 -11.44
CA VAL A 215 1.27 -15.56 -9.97
C VAL A 215 2.23 -14.45 -9.57
N GLU A 216 3.41 -14.39 -10.19
CA GLU A 216 4.41 -13.37 -9.92
C GLU A 216 3.92 -11.99 -10.38
N LEU A 217 3.23 -11.91 -11.52
CA LEU A 217 2.59 -10.68 -12.01
C LEU A 217 1.49 -10.19 -11.07
N ALA A 218 0.57 -11.07 -10.66
CA ALA A 218 -0.51 -10.74 -9.75
C ALA A 218 0.03 -10.28 -8.39
N ARG A 219 1.06 -10.95 -7.86
CA ARG A 219 1.75 -10.52 -6.64
C ARG A 219 2.43 -9.16 -6.82
N GLU A 220 3.02 -8.97 -8.00
CA GLU A 220 3.45 -7.72 -8.62
C GLU A 220 2.50 -6.55 -8.35
N VAL A 221 1.38 -6.67 -9.04
CA VAL A 221 0.32 -5.67 -9.11
C VAL A 221 -0.33 -5.48 -7.75
N ARG A 222 -0.62 -6.56 -7.01
CA ARG A 222 -1.21 -6.50 -5.66
C ARG A 222 -0.38 -5.64 -4.72
N THR A 223 0.93 -5.88 -4.69
CA THR A 223 1.87 -5.11 -3.86
C THR A 223 1.92 -3.65 -4.27
N THR A 224 1.92 -3.39 -5.58
CA THR A 224 1.91 -2.03 -6.13
C THR A 224 0.64 -1.28 -5.72
N LEU A 225 -0.53 -1.93 -5.80
CA LEU A 225 -1.80 -1.34 -5.37
C LEU A 225 -1.83 -1.04 -3.87
N GLU A 226 -1.37 -1.97 -3.03
CA GLU A 226 -1.27 -1.78 -1.58
C GLU A 226 -0.33 -0.63 -1.22
N ALA A 227 0.78 -0.49 -1.94
CA ALA A 227 1.70 0.63 -1.80
C ALA A 227 1.01 1.97 -2.12
N LEU A 228 0.32 2.04 -3.27
CA LEU A 228 -0.35 3.26 -3.72
C LEU A 228 -1.58 3.62 -2.88
N ALA A 229 -2.13 2.67 -2.12
CA ALA A 229 -3.17 2.92 -1.14
C ALA A 229 -2.64 3.62 0.13
N LEU A 230 -1.32 3.63 0.37
CA LEU A 230 -0.74 4.34 1.52
C LEU A 230 -0.99 5.85 1.40
N PRO A 231 -1.46 6.50 2.48
CA PRO A 231 -1.65 7.95 2.50
C PRO A 231 -0.34 8.68 2.21
N LEU A 232 -0.42 9.59 1.25
CA LEU A 232 0.67 10.45 0.83
C LEU A 232 0.12 11.87 0.66
N GLU A 233 0.82 12.82 1.26
CA GLU A 233 0.49 14.24 1.22
C GLU A 233 1.70 15.01 0.69
N SER A 234 1.45 15.93 -0.25
CA SER A 234 2.45 16.91 -0.67
C SER A 234 2.54 18.03 0.37
N LEU A 235 3.75 18.33 0.81
CA LEU A 235 4.07 19.43 1.71
C LEU A 235 4.80 20.52 0.90
N GLY A 236 4.09 21.08 -0.08
CA GLY A 236 4.68 21.99 -1.07
C GLY A 236 5.33 21.24 -2.23
N ASP A 237 6.30 21.89 -2.87
CA ASP A 237 6.97 21.43 -4.11
C ASP A 237 8.17 20.51 -3.86
N GLY A 238 8.78 20.55 -2.67
CA GLY A 238 9.99 19.79 -2.35
C GLY A 238 9.85 18.77 -1.22
N ALA A 239 8.62 18.43 -0.78
CA ALA A 239 8.43 17.46 0.29
C ALA A 239 7.16 16.62 0.18
N LEU A 240 7.26 15.35 0.57
CA LEU A 240 6.17 14.39 0.68
C LEU A 240 6.11 13.83 2.10
N ARG A 241 4.90 13.77 2.67
CA ARG A 241 4.62 13.08 3.93
C ARG A 241 3.91 11.76 3.65
N LEU A 242 4.47 10.67 4.14
CA LEU A 242 3.94 9.32 4.02
C LEU A 242 3.53 8.79 5.39
N VAL A 243 2.43 8.05 5.44
CA VAL A 243 2.12 7.20 6.61
C VAL A 243 2.89 5.89 6.46
N LEU A 244 3.61 5.50 7.51
CA LEU A 244 4.38 4.27 7.54
C LEU A 244 3.48 3.08 7.88
N PRO A 245 3.49 2.01 7.07
CA PRO A 245 2.83 0.76 7.41
C PRO A 245 3.31 0.20 8.75
N ALA A 246 2.41 -0.45 9.47
CA ALA A 246 2.77 -1.22 10.65
C ALA A 246 3.79 -2.33 10.29
N GLY A 247 4.70 -2.63 11.20
CA GLY A 247 5.70 -3.69 11.02
C GLY A 247 6.95 -3.30 10.22
N ILE A 248 6.98 -2.16 9.51
CA ILE A 248 8.20 -1.69 8.86
C ILE A 248 9.24 -1.27 9.92
N GLU A 249 10.49 -1.73 9.76
CA GLU A 249 11.62 -1.27 10.55
C GLU A 249 11.99 0.17 10.13
N ARG A 250 12.06 1.08 11.10
CA ARG A 250 12.09 2.53 10.85
C ARG A 250 13.42 2.96 10.23
N ARG A 251 14.54 2.36 10.63
CA ARG A 251 15.84 2.66 10.02
C ARG A 251 15.88 2.20 8.56
N ALA A 252 15.40 1.00 8.27
CA ALA A 252 15.29 0.48 6.91
C ALA A 252 14.40 1.38 6.03
N ALA A 253 13.26 1.84 6.57
CA ALA A 253 12.41 2.82 5.89
C ALA A 253 13.17 4.10 5.54
N ARG A 254 13.93 4.64 6.51
CA ARG A 254 14.73 5.84 6.30
C ARG A 254 15.77 5.62 5.21
N ASP A 255 16.52 4.53 5.30
CA ASP A 255 17.61 4.22 4.37
C ASP A 255 17.10 4.03 2.94
N VAL A 256 16.02 3.27 2.75
CA VAL A 256 15.44 3.05 1.43
C VAL A 256 14.85 4.33 0.84
N LEU A 257 14.16 5.14 1.64
CA LEU A 257 13.62 6.42 1.17
C LEU A 257 14.73 7.41 0.81
N HIS A 258 15.76 7.50 1.66
CA HIS A 258 16.91 8.37 1.42
C HIS A 258 17.73 7.93 0.19
N ALA A 259 17.73 6.63 -0.16
CA ALA A 259 18.45 6.11 -1.32
C ALA A 259 17.73 6.37 -2.66
N LEU A 260 16.51 6.90 -2.66
CA LEU A 260 15.77 7.20 -3.88
C LEU A 260 16.42 8.36 -4.64
N GLU A 261 16.44 8.25 -5.96
CA GLU A 261 16.90 9.33 -6.84
C GLU A 261 16.08 10.61 -6.60
N GLY A 262 16.76 11.75 -6.53
CA GLY A 262 16.13 13.05 -6.30
C GLY A 262 15.87 13.39 -4.83
N VAL A 263 15.94 12.41 -3.91
CA VAL A 263 15.79 12.65 -2.47
C VAL A 263 17.02 13.34 -1.91
N VAL A 264 16.78 14.46 -1.22
CA VAL A 264 17.77 15.24 -0.48
C VAL A 264 17.91 14.72 0.95
N ASP A 265 16.78 14.38 1.60
CA ASP A 265 16.76 13.81 2.94
C ASP A 265 15.47 13.02 3.19
N ALA A 266 15.50 12.08 4.13
CA ALA A 266 14.33 11.37 4.62
C ALA A 266 14.32 11.33 6.15
N VAL A 267 13.30 11.96 6.75
CA VAL A 267 13.09 11.96 8.20
C VAL A 267 12.00 10.98 8.55
N VAL A 268 12.33 9.99 9.38
CA VAL A 268 11.40 8.94 9.81
C VAL A 268 11.08 9.07 11.29
N THR A 269 9.79 9.04 11.59
CA THR A 269 9.21 9.01 12.94
C THR A 269 8.54 7.65 13.18
N GLU A 270 7.77 7.52 14.26
CA GLU A 270 7.08 6.27 14.55
C GLU A 270 5.97 5.93 13.54
N GLU A 271 5.24 6.94 13.09
CA GLU A 271 4.05 6.79 12.23
C GLU A 271 4.23 7.38 10.83
N HIS A 272 5.16 8.32 10.66
CA HIS A 272 5.30 9.07 9.41
C HIS A 272 6.74 9.10 8.92
N ALA A 273 6.90 9.16 7.61
CA ALA A 273 8.13 9.59 6.95
C ALA A 273 7.89 10.91 6.22
N CYS A 274 8.86 11.82 6.28
CA CYS A 274 8.91 13.01 5.44
C CYS A 274 10.10 12.85 4.49
N VAL A 275 9.83 12.87 3.18
CA VAL A 275 10.83 12.77 2.12
C VAL A 275 10.99 14.15 1.52
N TYR A 276 12.19 14.71 1.64
CA TYR A 276 12.58 15.98 1.04
C TYR A 276 13.32 15.71 -0.26
N PHE A 277 13.01 16.43 -1.32
CA PHE A 277 13.59 16.18 -2.64
C PHE A 277 13.80 17.48 -3.43
N ASP A 278 14.64 17.38 -4.45
CA ASP A 278 14.84 18.44 -5.44
C ASP A 278 13.56 18.60 -6.27
N PRO A 279 12.86 19.76 -6.24
CA PRO A 279 11.61 19.95 -6.98
C PRO A 279 11.75 19.73 -8.49
N ASP A 280 12.95 19.94 -9.05
CA ASP A 280 13.24 19.71 -10.46
C ASP A 280 13.47 18.21 -10.79
N ARG A 281 13.65 17.38 -9.77
CA ARG A 281 13.92 15.93 -9.86
C ARG A 281 13.19 15.16 -8.75
N PRO A 282 11.85 15.12 -8.74
CA PRO A 282 11.09 14.40 -7.72
C PRO A 282 11.34 12.88 -7.78
N PRO A 283 11.33 12.17 -6.63
CA PRO A 283 11.53 10.74 -6.59
C PRO A 283 10.37 10.00 -7.26
N ALA A 284 10.69 8.89 -7.93
CA ALA A 284 9.68 7.98 -8.46
C ALA A 284 8.97 7.24 -7.31
N GLU A 285 7.66 7.50 -7.14
CA GLU A 285 6.71 6.87 -6.21
C GLU A 285 7.34 6.22 -4.94
N PRO A 286 7.69 7.01 -3.91
CA PRO A 286 8.39 6.53 -2.71
C PRO A 286 7.65 5.45 -1.92
N ARG A 287 6.32 5.37 -2.08
CA ARG A 287 5.48 4.31 -1.47
C ARG A 287 5.89 2.91 -1.92
N LEU A 288 6.37 2.75 -3.15
CA LEU A 288 6.81 1.45 -3.68
C LEU A 288 8.05 0.95 -2.94
N ALA A 289 8.94 1.86 -2.56
CA ALA A 289 10.15 1.55 -1.81
C ALA A 289 9.78 0.98 -0.41
N LEU A 290 8.78 1.57 0.24
CA LEU A 290 8.23 1.07 1.52
C LEU A 290 7.54 -0.29 1.38
N ALA A 291 6.75 -0.50 0.32
CA ALA A 291 6.05 -1.77 0.13
C ALA A 291 6.99 -2.95 -0.12
N ARG A 292 8.14 -2.72 -0.78
CA ARG A 292 9.18 -3.75 -0.93
C ARG A 292 9.76 -4.18 0.41
N LEU A 293 10.02 -3.23 1.32
CA LEU A 293 10.54 -3.51 2.67
C LEU A 293 9.62 -4.42 3.51
N LEU A 294 8.31 -4.36 3.32
CA LEU A 294 7.38 -5.24 4.03
C LEU A 294 7.50 -6.71 3.62
N ARG A 295 8.00 -6.97 2.42
CA ARG A 295 8.02 -8.30 1.82
C ARG A 295 9.40 -8.95 1.89
N GLU A 296 10.44 -8.15 1.78
CA GLU A 296 11.81 -8.64 1.82
C GLU A 296 12.30 -8.63 3.27
N PRO A 297 12.78 -9.76 3.83
CA PRO A 297 13.42 -9.75 5.13
C PRO A 297 14.65 -8.85 5.03
N VAL A 298 14.54 -7.65 5.59
CA VAL A 298 15.67 -6.75 5.72
C VAL A 298 16.63 -7.38 6.71
N ALA A 299 17.90 -7.49 6.33
CA ALA A 299 18.94 -7.89 7.27
C ALA A 299 18.85 -6.96 8.48
N THR A 300 18.61 -7.54 9.67
CA THR A 300 18.51 -6.75 10.89
C THR A 300 19.85 -6.04 11.09
N GLN A 301 19.88 -4.72 10.89
CA GLN A 301 21.09 -3.96 11.17
C GLN A 301 21.39 -4.09 12.66
N ALA A 302 22.67 -4.32 12.97
CA ALA A 302 23.13 -4.37 14.34
C ALA A 302 22.80 -3.03 15.02
N THR A 303 22.00 -3.07 16.08
CA THR A 303 21.75 -1.90 16.91
C THR A 303 22.94 -1.69 17.84
N THR A 304 23.42 -0.46 17.92
CA THR A 304 24.51 -0.13 18.83
C THR A 304 23.93 0.20 20.20
N LEU A 305 24.55 -0.31 21.27
CA LEU A 305 24.28 0.17 22.63
C LEU A 305 25.27 1.29 22.97
N VAL A 306 24.76 2.51 23.14
CA VAL A 306 25.54 3.69 23.51
C VAL A 306 25.30 4.01 24.98
N THR A 307 26.37 4.14 25.76
CA THR A 307 26.28 4.56 27.17
C THR A 307 26.60 6.04 27.28
N LEU A 308 25.69 6.83 27.83
CA LEU A 308 25.83 8.26 28.02
C LEU A 308 25.99 8.56 29.51
N ARG A 309 27.13 9.16 29.87
CA ARG A 309 27.41 9.59 31.24
C ARG A 309 26.66 10.88 31.52
N VAL A 310 25.92 10.94 32.62
CA VAL A 310 25.06 12.07 32.98
C VAL A 310 25.30 12.48 34.41
N ARG A 311 25.63 13.75 34.61
CA ARG A 311 25.54 14.40 35.91
C ARG A 311 24.12 14.93 36.09
N TYR A 312 23.43 14.52 37.14
CA TYR A 312 22.04 14.91 37.40
C TYR A 312 21.99 16.26 38.15
N ASP A 313 22.39 17.32 37.44
CA ASP A 313 22.50 18.71 37.91
C ASP A 313 21.51 19.65 37.22
N GLY A 314 20.46 19.11 36.61
CA GLY A 314 19.54 19.87 35.77
C GLY A 314 18.66 20.82 36.59
N PRO A 315 18.39 22.04 36.09
CA PRO A 315 17.66 23.07 36.83
C PRO A 315 16.17 22.78 37.06
N ASP A 316 15.61 21.75 36.42
CA ASP A 316 14.23 21.29 36.65
C ASP A 316 14.15 20.03 37.50
N LEU A 317 15.28 19.47 37.94
CA LEU A 317 15.29 18.16 38.60
C LEU A 317 14.47 18.18 39.91
N GLU A 318 14.60 19.23 40.71
CA GLU A 318 13.81 19.45 41.94
C GLU A 318 12.32 19.60 41.61
N LYS A 319 11.97 20.33 40.54
CA LYS A 319 10.58 20.51 40.11
C LYS A 319 9.97 19.20 39.60
N VAL A 320 10.75 18.37 38.93
CA VAL A 320 10.34 17.01 38.52
C VAL A 320 10.13 16.15 39.77
N SER A 321 11.04 16.23 40.75
CA SER A 321 10.92 15.56 42.05
C SER A 321 9.60 15.94 42.76
N GLU A 322 9.30 17.23 42.88
CA GLU A 322 8.04 17.73 43.46
C GLU A 322 6.80 17.20 42.72
N ARG A 323 6.81 17.26 41.39
CA ARG A 323 5.67 16.82 40.56
C ARG A 323 5.39 15.32 40.64
N THR A 324 6.44 14.52 40.79
CA THR A 324 6.35 13.05 40.80
C THR A 324 6.20 12.48 42.21
N GLY A 325 6.47 13.29 43.25
CA GLY A 325 6.51 12.84 44.64
C GLY A 325 7.74 11.97 44.96
N LEU A 326 8.73 11.91 44.05
CA LEU A 326 9.95 11.13 44.19
C LEU A 326 11.10 12.03 44.60
N CYS A 327 12.04 11.57 45.42
CA CYS A 327 13.27 12.33 45.65
C CYS A 327 14.12 12.41 44.35
N VAL A 328 14.96 13.43 44.22
CA VAL A 328 15.83 13.62 43.05
C VAL A 328 16.67 12.38 42.71
N ASP A 329 17.20 11.69 43.73
CA ASP A 329 17.91 10.42 43.53
C ASP A 329 17.04 9.31 42.94
N ALA A 330 15.75 9.25 43.31
CA ALA A 330 14.84 8.27 42.75
C ALA A 330 14.52 8.59 41.28
N VAL A 331 14.35 9.87 40.93
CA VAL A 331 14.20 10.30 39.53
C VAL A 331 15.41 9.88 38.70
N ALA A 332 16.62 10.17 39.18
CA ALA A 332 17.87 9.79 38.51
C ALA A 332 17.98 8.27 38.35
N ARG A 333 17.72 7.50 39.42
CA ARG A 333 17.74 6.03 39.38
C ARG A 333 16.78 5.46 38.34
N LEU A 334 15.54 5.97 38.29
CA LEU A 334 14.54 5.52 37.32
C LEU A 334 14.94 5.85 35.89
N HIS A 335 15.56 7.02 35.67
CA HIS A 335 16.07 7.39 34.36
C HIS A 335 17.24 6.50 33.91
N THR A 336 18.14 6.09 34.81
CA THR A 336 19.27 5.18 34.49
C THR A 336 18.91 3.69 34.44
N ALA A 337 17.75 3.28 34.97
CA ALA A 337 17.42 1.88 35.19
C ALA A 337 17.06 1.07 33.94
N ARG A 338 17.04 1.70 32.75
CA ARG A 338 16.63 1.05 31.50
C ARG A 338 17.48 1.47 30.32
N GLU A 339 17.43 0.66 29.29
CA GLU A 339 17.84 1.04 27.94
C GLU A 339 16.67 1.70 27.22
N TYR A 340 16.97 2.75 26.48
CA TYR A 340 16.03 3.48 25.65
C TYR A 340 16.32 3.18 24.18
N THR A 341 15.28 3.10 23.36
CA THR A 341 15.44 3.03 21.91
C THR A 341 15.35 4.43 21.32
N VAL A 342 16.21 4.77 20.37
CA VAL A 342 16.07 5.97 19.55
C VAL A 342 14.84 5.79 18.64
N ARG A 343 13.78 6.57 18.89
CA ARG A 343 12.50 6.49 18.16
C ARG A 343 12.42 7.44 16.97
N CYS A 344 13.19 8.52 17.01
CA CYS A 344 13.27 9.54 15.98
C CYS A 344 14.58 10.30 16.16
N VAL A 345 15.18 10.76 15.07
CA VAL A 345 16.29 11.72 15.08
C VAL A 345 15.88 12.90 14.21
N GLY A 346 15.93 14.12 14.74
CA GLY A 346 15.45 15.30 14.01
C GLY A 346 15.09 16.48 14.91
N PHE A 347 14.37 17.47 14.38
CA PHE A 347 14.17 18.83 14.94
C PHE A 347 15.46 19.66 15.02
N LEU A 348 16.54 19.08 15.53
CA LEU A 348 17.90 19.63 15.50
C LEU A 348 18.86 18.52 15.02
N PRO A 349 19.89 18.85 14.24
CA PRO A 349 20.95 17.89 13.90
C PRO A 349 21.49 17.17 15.14
N GLY A 350 21.35 15.84 15.18
CA GLY A 350 21.81 14.99 16.29
C GLY A 350 20.86 14.87 17.49
N PHE A 351 19.70 15.53 17.51
CA PHE A 351 18.74 15.36 18.60
C PHE A 351 17.96 14.05 18.42
N ALA A 352 18.18 13.10 19.33
CA ALA A 352 17.50 11.82 19.38
C ALA A 352 16.37 11.84 20.41
N TYR A 353 15.17 11.46 19.98
CA TYR A 353 14.03 11.22 20.87
C TYR A 353 14.11 9.77 21.36
N LEU A 354 14.36 9.60 22.65
CA LEU A 354 14.56 8.30 23.31
C LEU A 354 13.30 7.92 24.09
N GLY A 355 12.86 6.66 23.99
CA GLY A 355 11.68 6.21 24.73
C GLY A 355 11.41 4.70 24.68
N GLU A 356 10.55 4.18 25.55
CA GLU A 356 9.66 4.91 26.48
C GLU A 356 10.28 5.18 27.88
N LEU A 357 9.96 6.34 28.44
CA LEU A 357 10.32 6.75 29.80
C LEU A 357 9.61 5.91 30.88
N ASP A 358 10.15 5.87 32.10
CA ASP A 358 9.44 5.25 33.22
C ASP A 358 8.16 6.04 33.53
N PRO A 359 6.97 5.40 33.56
CA PRO A 359 5.70 6.11 33.78
C PRO A 359 5.70 6.99 35.03
N ARG A 360 6.50 6.65 36.05
CA ARG A 360 6.60 7.41 37.31
C ARG A 360 7.34 8.74 37.19
N ILE A 361 8.14 8.94 36.13
CA ILE A 361 8.88 10.19 35.89
C ILE A 361 8.38 10.92 34.63
N VAL A 362 7.27 10.47 34.04
CA VAL A 362 6.62 11.17 32.92
C VAL A 362 6.05 12.49 33.41
N VAL A 363 6.56 13.58 32.84
CA VAL A 363 6.12 14.95 33.13
C VAL A 363 5.82 15.69 31.82
N PRO A 364 4.81 16.58 31.77
CA PRO A 364 4.52 17.34 30.57
C PRO A 364 5.66 18.29 30.23
N ARG A 365 5.73 18.68 28.95
CA ARG A 365 6.57 19.80 28.49
C ARG A 365 6.22 21.07 29.30
N LEU A 366 7.19 21.96 29.46
CA LEU A 366 6.94 23.29 30.01
C LEU A 366 5.93 24.05 29.13
N PRO A 367 4.98 24.78 29.75
CA PRO A 367 3.98 25.55 29.02
C PRO A 367 4.61 26.69 28.20
N THR A 368 5.69 27.28 28.71
CA THR A 368 6.49 28.28 28.00
C THR A 368 7.89 27.72 27.77
N PRO A 369 8.32 27.50 26.52
CA PRO A 369 9.69 27.07 26.22
C PRO A 369 10.73 28.09 26.68
N ARG A 370 11.89 27.60 27.12
CA ARG A 370 13.07 28.43 27.35
C ARG A 370 13.56 28.99 26.02
N THR A 371 14.01 30.23 26.04
CA THR A 371 14.72 30.85 24.90
C THR A 371 16.07 30.19 24.67
N ARG A 372 16.68 29.60 25.71
CA ARG A 372 17.97 28.91 25.63
C ARG A 372 18.03 27.72 26.58
N VAL A 373 18.31 26.56 26.04
CA VAL A 373 18.73 25.33 26.70
C VAL A 373 20.23 25.15 26.40
N PRO A 374 21.08 24.84 27.39
CA PRO A 374 22.50 24.57 27.16
C PRO A 374 22.72 23.35 26.25
N ALA A 375 23.84 23.33 25.52
CA ALA A 375 24.28 22.12 24.85
C ALA A 375 24.51 20.99 25.87
N LEU A 376 24.29 19.76 25.45
CA LEU A 376 24.39 18.53 26.25
C LEU A 376 23.44 18.45 27.44
N ALA A 377 22.48 19.36 27.57
CA ALA A 377 21.42 19.22 28.57
C ALA A 377 20.62 17.94 28.31
N VAL A 378 20.38 17.18 29.37
CA VAL A 378 19.51 16.00 29.37
C VAL A 378 18.13 16.44 29.81
N GLY A 379 17.13 16.19 28.97
CA GLY A 379 15.76 16.62 29.24
C GLY A 379 14.77 15.46 29.19
N ILE A 380 13.64 15.63 29.89
CA ILE A 380 12.45 14.78 29.78
C ILE A 380 11.20 15.60 29.44
N ALA A 381 10.36 15.05 28.58
CA ALA A 381 9.05 15.61 28.25
C ALA A 381 8.11 14.52 27.71
N GLY A 382 6.93 14.39 28.32
CA GLY A 382 6.03 13.27 28.04
C GLY A 382 6.72 11.93 28.31
N GLY A 383 6.49 10.96 27.43
CA GLY A 383 7.15 9.64 27.46
C GLY A 383 8.58 9.62 26.93
N ARG A 384 9.22 10.78 26.69
CA ARG A 384 10.52 10.87 26.02
C ARG A 384 11.62 11.47 26.89
N THR A 385 12.85 11.02 26.64
CA THR A 385 14.10 11.63 27.10
C THR A 385 15.03 11.92 25.91
N GLY A 386 16.03 12.76 26.09
CA GLY A 386 16.91 13.20 25.00
C GLY A 386 18.03 14.10 25.48
N VAL A 387 19.07 14.21 24.66
CA VAL A 387 20.22 15.08 24.91
C VAL A 387 20.23 16.18 23.87
N TYR A 388 20.27 17.43 24.31
CA TYR A 388 20.35 18.58 23.42
C TYR A 388 21.73 18.62 22.73
N PRO A 389 21.82 18.53 21.40
CA PRO A 389 23.11 18.46 20.69
C PRO A 389 23.88 19.78 20.75
N PHE A 390 23.16 20.91 20.78
CA PHE A 390 23.70 22.25 20.85
C PHE A 390 22.71 23.19 21.54
N ALA A 391 23.16 24.40 21.88
CA ALA A 391 22.33 25.37 22.58
C ALA A 391 21.18 25.86 21.68
N SER A 392 19.94 25.72 22.15
CA SER A 392 18.74 26.01 21.36
C SER A 392 17.54 26.35 22.26
N PRO A 393 16.47 26.95 21.74
CA PRO A 393 15.22 27.06 22.48
C PRO A 393 14.60 25.67 22.76
N GLY A 394 13.98 25.49 23.92
CA GLY A 394 13.44 24.18 24.29
C GLY A 394 12.51 24.22 25.48
N GLY A 395 11.47 23.37 25.48
CA GLY A 395 10.49 23.30 26.56
C GLY A 395 10.60 22.05 27.43
N TRP A 396 11.67 21.28 27.33
CA TRP A 396 11.82 20.04 28.10
C TRP A 396 12.27 20.35 29.53
N ASN A 397 11.90 19.47 30.47
CA ASN A 397 12.36 19.57 31.86
C ASN A 397 13.79 19.05 31.91
N LEU A 398 14.75 19.93 32.20
CA LEU A 398 16.17 19.62 32.20
C LEU A 398 16.57 18.96 33.52
N ILE A 399 16.97 17.69 33.47
CA ILE A 399 17.24 16.85 34.64
C ILE A 399 18.74 16.56 34.85
N GLY A 400 19.59 16.92 33.89
CA GLY A 400 21.03 16.76 34.01
C GLY A 400 21.80 17.27 32.81
N THR A 401 23.09 16.94 32.78
CA THR A 401 24.05 17.29 31.74
C THR A 401 24.80 16.04 31.30
N ALA A 402 24.79 15.74 30.00
CA ALA A 402 25.58 14.67 29.42
C ALA A 402 27.05 15.08 29.33
N LEU A 403 27.95 14.17 29.68
CA LEU A 403 29.40 14.39 29.67
C LEU A 403 30.06 13.61 28.53
N ASP A 404 31.16 14.15 28.01
CA ASP A 404 32.02 13.51 27.00
C ASP A 404 31.28 13.01 25.74
N PHE A 405 30.13 13.63 25.42
CA PHE A 405 29.28 13.23 24.30
C PHE A 405 29.28 14.28 23.20
N THR A 406 29.48 13.82 21.96
CA THR A 406 29.28 14.65 20.76
C THR A 406 28.08 14.09 20.01
N ALA A 407 26.96 14.82 20.01
CA ALA A 407 25.71 14.32 19.43
C ALA A 407 25.69 14.35 17.90
N PHE A 408 26.48 15.24 17.28
CA PHE A 408 26.47 15.48 15.85
C PHE A 408 27.88 15.83 15.34
N HIS A 409 28.26 15.23 14.21
CA HIS A 409 29.45 15.56 13.46
C HIS A 409 29.06 16.10 12.07
N PRO A 410 29.59 17.24 11.60
CA PRO A 410 29.28 17.77 10.27
C PRO A 410 29.51 16.77 9.13
N ASP A 411 30.56 15.95 9.22
CA ASP A 411 30.95 15.03 8.15
C ASP A 411 30.30 13.65 8.26
N ARG A 412 29.73 13.30 9.42
CA ARG A 412 29.19 11.95 9.71
C ARG A 412 27.72 11.94 10.14
N GLY A 413 27.14 13.11 10.38
CA GLY A 413 25.77 13.26 10.85
C GLY A 413 25.60 12.99 12.35
N ALA A 414 24.38 12.60 12.72
CA ALA A 414 24.03 12.26 14.10
C ALA A 414 24.80 11.03 14.59
N VAL A 415 25.27 11.07 15.84
CA VAL A 415 25.93 9.89 16.45
C VAL A 415 24.92 8.83 16.84
N LEU A 416 23.78 9.24 17.39
CA LEU A 416 22.66 8.34 17.67
C LEU A 416 21.82 8.16 16.42
N GLN A 417 21.61 6.92 16.02
CA GLN A 417 20.83 6.54 14.84
C GLN A 417 19.53 5.86 15.24
N LEU A 418 18.54 5.91 14.35
CA LEU A 418 17.19 5.38 14.57
C LEU A 418 17.23 3.89 14.96
N GLY A 419 16.64 3.50 16.08
CA GLY A 419 16.72 2.12 16.57
C GLY A 419 17.97 1.77 17.40
N ASP A 420 18.97 2.66 17.52
CA ASP A 420 20.04 2.45 18.50
C ASP A 420 19.48 2.38 19.92
N ARG A 421 20.20 1.66 20.80
CA ARG A 421 19.90 1.59 22.22
C ARG A 421 20.79 2.54 22.99
N VAL A 422 20.22 3.25 23.94
CA VAL A 422 20.93 4.21 24.78
C VAL A 422 20.72 3.85 26.24
N ARG A 423 21.81 3.78 27.02
CA ARG A 423 21.76 3.64 28.47
C ARG A 423 22.38 4.89 29.09
N PHE A 424 21.70 5.45 30.09
CA PHE A 424 22.28 6.54 30.87
C PHE A 424 22.99 6.00 32.10
N GLU A 425 24.20 6.51 32.36
CA GLU A 425 25.00 6.19 33.52
C GLU A 425 25.15 7.45 34.38
N ARG A 426 24.75 7.36 35.65
CA ARG A 426 24.93 8.47 36.59
C ARG A 426 26.41 8.62 36.92
N VAL A 427 26.88 9.85 36.90
CA VAL A 427 28.17 10.26 37.44
C VAL A 427 27.96 11.38 38.46
N ASP A 428 28.75 11.38 39.51
CA ASP A 428 28.67 12.36 40.60
C ASP A 428 29.44 13.65 40.29
#